data_AF-A0A9D0XPT8-F1
#
_entry.id   AF-A0A9D0XPT8-F1
#
_cell.length_a   1.000
_cell.length_b   1.000
_cell.length_c   1.000
_cell.angle_alpha   90.00
_cell.angle_beta   90.00
_cell.angle_gamma   90.00
#
_symmetry.space_group_name_H-M   'P 1'
#
loop_
_entity.id
_entity.type
_entity.pdbx_description
1 polymer ?
#
loop_
_entity_poly.entity_id
_entity_poly.type
_entity_poly.pdbx_seq_one_letter_code
_entity_poly.pdbx_strand_id
1 'polypeptide(L)' 'MRVLMVSKACLVGIYQRKLEEIARHEDVELRVVVPPYWRDEQGVLPLERAHTEGYDLVVEPMALNGHFHL' A
#
# COMPACT_ATOMS: atom_id res chain seq x y z
N MET A 1 -14.42 -6.87 -11.41
CA MET A 1 -14.62 -6.07 -10.19
C MET A 1 -13.45 -5.12 -10.02
N ARG A 2 -13.72 -3.83 -9.79
CA ARG A 2 -12.67 -2.81 -9.63
C ARG A 2 -12.53 -2.46 -8.16
N VAL A 3 -11.32 -2.52 -7.63
CA VAL A 3 -11.03 -2.33 -6.20
C VAL A 3 -9.98 -1.26 -6.03
N LEU A 4 -10.29 -0.27 -5.19
CA LEU A 4 -9.32 0.69 -4.68
C LEU A 4 -9.05 0.35 -3.21
N MET A 5 -7.79 0.10 -2.87
CA MET A 5 -7.34 -0.08 -1.50
C MET A 5 -6.41 1.07 -1.10
N VAL A 6 -6.56 1.56 0.14
CA VAL A 6 -5.62 2.49 0.76
C VAL A 6 -5.07 1.80 2.01
N SER A 7 -3.75 1.61 2.11
CA SER A 7 -3.20 0.76 3.18
C SER A 7 -1.80 1.16 3.64
N LYS A 8 -1.67 1.57 4.91
CA LYS A 8 -0.36 1.77 5.57
C LYS A 8 0.45 0.47 5.64
N ALA A 9 -0.20 -0.69 5.80
CA ALA A 9 0.52 -1.95 5.96
C ALA A 9 1.40 -2.27 4.74
N CYS A 10 1.00 -1.81 3.56
CA CYS A 10 1.72 -2.06 2.31
C CYS A 10 3.02 -1.26 2.15
N LEU A 11 3.39 -0.43 3.14
CA LEU A 11 4.76 0.11 3.21
C LEU A 11 5.80 -0.98 3.51
N VAL A 12 5.42 -2.01 4.26
CA VAL A 12 6.28 -3.17 4.52
C VAL A 12 6.03 -4.21 3.44
N GLY A 13 7.08 -4.62 2.74
CA GLY A 13 7.03 -5.39 1.51
C GLY A 13 6.28 -6.72 1.66
N ILE A 14 6.40 -7.40 2.81
CA ILE A 14 5.75 -8.70 3.02
C ILE A 14 4.22 -8.65 2.91
N TYR A 15 3.58 -7.51 3.21
CA TYR A 15 2.12 -7.39 3.07
C TYR A 15 1.68 -7.30 1.60
N GLN A 16 2.56 -6.84 0.72
CA GLN A 16 2.29 -6.68 -0.71
C GLN A 16 2.07 -8.03 -1.42
N ARG A 17 2.66 -9.13 -0.90
CA ARG A 17 2.48 -10.46 -1.49
C ARG A 17 1.01 -10.88 -1.55
N LYS A 18 0.20 -10.52 -0.55
CA LYS A 18 -1.24 -10.80 -0.55
C LYS A 18 -1.96 -10.09 -1.69
N LEU A 19 -1.48 -8.92 -2.10
CA LEU A 19 -2.06 -8.13 -3.17
C LEU A 19 -1.77 -8.76 -4.55
N GLU A 20 -0.58 -9.31 -4.75
CA GLU A 20 -0.28 -10.11 -5.97
C GLU A 20 -1.22 -11.31 -6.08
N GLU A 21 -1.46 -12.03 -4.98
CA GLU A 21 -2.37 -13.18 -4.99
C GLU A 21 -3.82 -12.77 -5.26
N ILE A 22 -4.28 -11.63 -4.73
CA ILE A 22 -5.61 -11.06 -5.05
C ILE A 22 -5.69 -10.68 -6.53
N ALA A 23 -4.64 -10.06 -7.06
CA ALA A 23 -4.59 -9.57 -8.43
C ALA A 23 -4.45 -10.67 -9.49
N ARG A 24 -4.20 -11.92 -9.09
CA ARG A 24 -4.23 -13.09 -9.99
C ARG A 24 -5.63 -13.50 -10.42
N HIS A 25 -6.67 -13.06 -9.71
CA HIS A 25 -8.04 -13.33 -10.11
C HIS A 25 -8.41 -12.48 -11.34
N GLU A 26 -8.79 -13.15 -12.44
CA GLU A 26 -9.05 -12.48 -13.74
C GLU A 26 -10.18 -11.44 -13.68
N ASP A 27 -11.09 -11.58 -12.71
CA ASP A 27 -12.18 -10.65 -12.48
C ASP A 27 -11.84 -9.54 -11.48
N VAL A 28 -10.57 -9.34 -11.10
CA VAL A 28 -10.14 -8.29 -10.16
C VAL A 28 -9.16 -7.32 -10.80
N GLU A 29 -9.56 -6.04 -10.89
CA GLU A 29 -8.68 -4.92 -11.19
C GLU A 29 -8.36 -4.21 -9.87
N LEU A 30 -7.14 -4.40 -9.35
CA LEU A 30 -6.72 -3.86 -8.06
C LEU A 30 -5.80 -2.64 -8.25
N ARG A 31 -6.16 -1.53 -7.61
CA ARG A 31 -5.29 -0.37 -7.39
C ARG A 31 -5.07 -0.16 -5.90
N VAL A 32 -3.82 0.04 -5.51
CA VAL A 32 -3.41 0.22 -4.12
C VAL A 32 -2.69 1.55 -3.98
N VAL A 33 -3.21 2.43 -3.11
CA VAL A 33 -2.62 3.73 -2.81
C VAL A 33 -1.91 3.66 -1.46
N VAL A 34 -0.64 4.08 -1.45
CA VAL A 34 0.21 4.14 -0.26
C VAL A 34 0.90 5.50 -0.18
N PRO A 35 1.25 6.01 1.02
CA PRO A 35 2.15 7.13 1.14
C PRO A 35 3.60 6.73 0.79
N PRO A 36 4.48 7.69 0.43
CA PRO A 36 5.89 7.41 0.15
C PRO A 36 6.67 6.94 1.40
N TYR A 37 6.17 7.27 2.58
CA TYR A 37 6.70 6.85 3.87
C TYR A 37 5.60 6.95 4.94
N TRP A 38 5.81 6.33 6.08
CA TRP A 38 5.02 6.54 7.30
C TRP A 38 5.92 7.11 8.38
N ARG A 39 5.46 8.12 9.11
CA ARG A 39 6.20 8.71 10.23
C ARG A 39 5.46 8.44 11.54
N ASP A 40 6.13 7.90 12.55
CA ASP A 40 5.58 7.82 13.92
C ASP A 40 6.71 7.97 14.96
N GLU A 41 6.42 7.66 16.22
CA GLU A 41 7.38 7.76 17.33
C GLU A 41 8.65 6.91 17.12
N GLN A 42 8.57 5.85 16.28
CA GLN A 42 9.70 4.98 15.97
C GLN A 42 10.56 5.52 14.82
N GLY A 43 10.12 6.60 14.16
CA GLY A 43 10.85 7.27 13.09
C GLY A 43 10.11 7.25 11.76
N VAL A 44 10.87 7.20 10.66
CA VAL A 44 10.33 7.19 9.29
C VAL A 44 10.51 5.80 8.69
N LEU A 45 9.39 5.17 8.34
CA LEU A 45 9.34 3.92 7.58
C LEU A 45 9.14 4.26 6.09
N PRO A 46 10.14 4.11 5.22
CA PRO A 46 9.97 4.33 3.78
C PRO A 46 9.16 3.19 3.14
N LEU A 47 8.52 3.47 2.01
CA LEU A 47 7.88 2.44 1.19
C LEU A 47 8.91 1.45 0.63
N GLU A 48 8.74 0.16 0.94
CA GLU A 48 9.41 -0.93 0.23
C GLU A 48 8.66 -1.26 -1.07
N ARG A 49 9.37 -1.78 -2.08
CA ARG A 49 8.75 -2.31 -3.32
C ARG A 49 9.24 -3.73 -3.54
N ALA A 50 8.61 -4.68 -2.86
CA ALA A 50 9.02 -6.08 -2.87
C ALA A 50 8.13 -6.96 -3.76
N HIS A 51 6.82 -6.70 -3.79
CA HIS A 51 5.82 -7.50 -4.49
C HIS A 51 4.79 -6.61 -5.17
N THR A 52 5.08 -6.11 -6.37
CA THR A 52 4.25 -5.10 -7.06
C THR A 52 3.80 -5.57 -8.44
N GLU A 53 3.63 -6.88 -8.62
CA GLU A 53 3.18 -7.46 -9.89
C GLU A 53 1.67 -7.70 -9.92
N GLY A 54 1.05 -7.47 -11.08
CA GLY A 54 -0.36 -7.78 -11.34
C GLY A 54 -1.38 -6.74 -10.83
N TYR A 55 -0.97 -5.77 -10.00
CA TYR A 55 -1.83 -4.67 -9.55
C TYR A 55 -1.14 -3.32 -9.70
N ASP A 56 -1.91 -2.24 -9.64
CA ASP A 56 -1.38 -0.88 -9.74
C ASP A 56 -1.03 -0.31 -8.36
N LEU A 57 0.26 -0.15 -8.06
CA LEU A 57 0.73 0.49 -6.84
C LEU A 57 1.00 1.98 -7.07
N VAL A 58 0.09 2.82 -6.58
CA VAL A 58 0.16 4.28 -6.68
C VAL A 58 0.71 4.87 -5.38
N VAL A 59 1.67 5.78 -5.50
CA VAL A 59 2.28 6.46 -4.35
C VAL A 59 1.83 7.91 -4.35
N GLU A 60 1.15 8.33 -3.29
CA GLU A 60 0.60 9.69 -3.16
C GLU A 60 1.02 10.34 -1.84
N PRO A 61 1.25 11.67 -1.79
CA PRO A 61 1.43 12.39 -0.54
C PRO A 61 0.21 12.23 0.38
N MET A 62 0.44 12.09 1.68
CA MET A 62 -0.61 11.92 2.69
C MET A 62 -0.60 13.07 3.68
N ALA A 63 -1.74 13.76 3.81
CA ALA A 63 -1.97 14.72 4.89
C ALA A 63 -2.08 13.98 6.23
N LEU A 64 -1.60 14.63 7.31
CA LEU A 64 -1.63 14.07 8.67
C LEU A 64 -0.92 12.70 8.79
N ASN A 65 0.08 12.44 7.94
CA ASN A 65 0.88 11.22 8.00
C ASN A 65 1.45 11.00 9.41
N GLY A 66 1.22 9.80 9.97
CA GLY A 66 1.59 9.49 11.34
C GLY A 66 0.50 9.68 12.38
N HIS A 67 -0.60 10.33 12.01
CA HIS A 67 -1.71 10.54 12.92
C HIS A 67 -2.77 9.46 12.69
N PHE A 68 -3.02 8.66 13.72
CA PHE A 68 -4.04 7.64 13.79
C PHE A 68 -4.66 7.79 15.18
N HIS A 69 -5.98 7.96 15.28
CA HIS A 69 -6.73 8.39 16.49
C HIS A 69 -6.91 9.91 16.71
N LEU A 70 -6.81 10.73 15.65
CA LEU A 70 -7.31 12.12 15.73
C LEU A 70 -8.81 12.18 15.97
#